data_AF-A0A7S0DVY2-F1
#
_entry.id   AF-A0A7S0DVY2-F1
#
_cell.length_a   1.000
_cell.length_b   1.000
_cell.length_c   1.000
_cell.angle_alpha   90.00
_cell.angle_beta   90.00
_cell.angle_gamma   90.00
#
_symmetry.space_group_name_H-M   'P 1'
#
loop_
_entity.id
_entity.type
_entity.pdbx_description
1 polymer ?
#
loop_
_entity_poly.entity_id
_entity_poly.type
_entity_poly.pdbx_seq_one_letter_code
_entity_poly.pdbx_strand_id
1 'polypeptide(L)'
;VAQKWLPGLDKDDMPPVGPSPAIMHVTNLKKLVPLWFDLSVKMKADREADGAFGWMLEMWGYSVAALRVGVKHFAWQQLQIEPSAAWHQDINAQDPYIYHYTFGVEYNL
;
A
#
# COMPACT_ATOMS: atom_id res chain seq x y z
N VAL A 1 -12.56 -10.58 0.07
CA VAL A 1 -11.86 -10.13 1.31
C VAL A 1 -11.80 -8.61 1.45
N ALA A 2 -11.12 -7.84 0.61
CA ALA A 2 -10.95 -6.38 0.81
C ALA A 2 -12.26 -5.58 0.99
N GLN A 3 -13.27 -5.84 0.14
CA GLN A 3 -14.57 -5.14 0.20
C GLN A 3 -15.27 -5.23 1.58
N LYS A 4 -15.06 -6.32 2.33
CA LYS A 4 -15.58 -6.54 3.70
C LYS A 4 -15.19 -5.41 4.65
N TRP A 5 -14.05 -4.77 4.40
CA TRP A 5 -13.47 -3.75 5.25
C TRP A 5 -13.77 -2.31 4.78
N LEU A 6 -14.56 -2.18 3.70
CA LEU A 6 -14.90 -0.92 3.03
C LEU A 6 -16.43 -0.68 3.06
N PRO A 7 -17.02 -0.42 4.24
CA PRO A 7 -18.46 -0.19 4.33
C PRO A 7 -18.85 1.10 3.59
N GLY A 8 -19.68 0.97 2.55
CA GLY A 8 -20.16 2.10 1.75
C GLY A 8 -19.11 2.74 0.84
N LEU A 9 -17.98 2.06 0.61
CA LEU A 9 -16.90 2.51 -0.27
C LEU A 9 -16.60 1.42 -1.31
N ASP A 10 -16.11 1.83 -2.47
CA ASP A 10 -15.72 0.89 -3.52
C ASP A 10 -14.27 0.43 -3.35
N LYS A 11 -14.02 -0.87 -3.52
CA LYS A 11 -12.67 -1.43 -3.58
C LYS A 11 -11.86 -0.90 -4.77
N ASP A 12 -12.52 -0.39 -5.80
CA ASP A 12 -11.86 0.14 -7.01
C ASP A 12 -11.27 1.55 -6.76
N ASP A 13 -11.65 2.20 -5.66
CA ASP A 13 -11.06 3.47 -5.18
C ASP A 13 -9.84 3.26 -4.27
N MET A 14 -9.35 2.03 -4.16
CA MET A 14 -8.22 1.72 -3.29
C MET A 14 -6.97 2.52 -3.69
N PRO A 15 -6.29 3.15 -2.71
CA PRO A 15 -5.13 3.96 -3.02
C PRO A 15 -4.03 3.08 -3.63
N PRO A 16 -3.24 3.61 -4.59
CA PRO A 16 -2.13 2.89 -5.22
C PRO A 16 -0.93 2.84 -4.28
N VAL A 17 -1.11 2.22 -3.12
CA VAL A 17 -0.10 2.10 -2.07
C VAL A 17 0.29 0.63 -1.96
N GLY A 18 1.54 0.37 -2.33
CA GLY A 18 2.18 -0.95 -2.24
C GLY A 18 3.25 -0.94 -1.14
N PRO A 19 4.38 -1.64 -1.33
CA PRO A 19 5.53 -1.54 -0.43
C PRO A 19 6.25 -0.19 -0.50
N SER A 20 5.93 0.63 -1.49
CA SER A 20 6.54 1.94 -1.73
C SER A 20 6.50 2.88 -0.53
N PRO A 21 7.60 3.60 -0.23
CA PRO A 21 7.54 4.72 0.70
C PRO A 21 6.50 5.74 0.24
N ALA A 22 5.76 6.28 1.20
CA ALA A 22 4.76 7.32 0.97
C ALA A 22 5.20 8.61 1.64
N ILE A 23 5.09 9.72 0.91
CA ILE A 23 5.25 11.07 1.47
C ILE A 23 3.87 11.63 1.77
N MET A 24 3.65 12.05 3.01
CA MET A 24 2.39 12.67 3.41
C MET A 24 2.59 13.70 4.51
N HIS A 25 1.63 14.63 4.62
CA HIS A 25 1.60 15.56 5.73
C HIS A 25 1.28 14.86 7.06
N VAL A 26 1.94 15.26 8.15
CA VAL A 26 1.80 14.64 9.48
C VAL A 26 0.35 14.63 10.00
N THR A 27 -0.47 15.62 9.63
CA THR A 27 -1.89 15.64 10.02
C THR A 27 -2.70 14.53 9.36
N ASN A 28 -2.36 14.13 8.13
CA ASN A 28 -3.01 12.99 7.47
C ASN A 28 -2.58 11.68 8.13
N LEU A 29 -1.28 11.55 8.46
CA LEU A 29 -0.79 10.39 9.22
C LEU A 29 -1.52 10.24 10.56
N LYS A 30 -1.66 11.34 11.32
CA LYS A 30 -2.40 11.31 12.60
C LYS A 30 -3.87 10.91 12.45
N LYS A 31 -4.52 11.23 11.32
CA LYS A 31 -5.90 10.82 11.04
C LYS A 31 -6.01 9.32 10.78
N LEU A 32 -5.05 8.73 10.04
CA LEU A 32 -5.14 7.34 9.61
C LEU A 32 -4.65 6.34 10.66
N VAL A 33 -3.62 6.70 11.45
CA VAL A 33 -2.93 5.78 12.38
C VAL A 33 -3.87 5.05 13.35
N PRO A 34 -4.82 5.71 14.03
CA PRO A 34 -5.71 5.00 14.97
C PRO A 34 -6.55 3.92 14.27
N LEU A 35 -7.08 4.23 13.08
CA LEU A 35 -7.89 3.29 12.32
C LEU A 35 -7.03 2.19 11.68
N TRP A 36 -5.83 2.53 11.19
CA TRP A 36 -4.89 1.56 10.65
C TRP A 36 -4.52 0.51 11.70
N PHE A 37 -4.15 0.93 12.92
CA PHE A 37 -3.85 0.00 14.01
C PHE A 37 -5.03 -0.94 14.32
N ASP A 38 -6.23 -0.39 14.49
CA ASP A 38 -7.44 -1.16 14.79
C ASP A 38 -7.77 -2.16 13.67
N LEU A 39 -7.64 -1.74 12.40
CA LEU A 39 -7.84 -2.61 11.25
C LEU A 39 -6.80 -3.73 11.19
N SER A 40 -5.52 -3.44 11.43
CA SER A 40 -4.46 -4.45 11.45
C SER A 40 -4.74 -5.53 12.50
N VAL A 41 -5.13 -5.15 13.71
CA VAL A 41 -5.46 -6.11 14.77
C VAL A 41 -6.71 -6.94 14.41
N LYS A 42 -7.77 -6.28 13.91
CA LYS A 42 -9.02 -6.95 13.54
C LYS A 42 -8.86 -7.89 12.36
N MET A 43 -8.14 -7.47 11.33
CA MET A 43 -7.82 -8.31 10.18
C MET A 43 -6.99 -9.52 10.61
N LYS A 44 -6.03 -9.34 11.54
CA LYS A 44 -5.22 -10.46 12.03
C LYS A 44 -6.06 -11.48 12.82
N ALA A 45 -7.08 -11.02 13.54
CA ALA A 45 -8.00 -11.89 14.26
C ALA A 45 -9.04 -12.57 13.33
N ASP A 46 -9.27 -12.04 12.14
CA ASP A 46 -10.22 -12.57 11.16
C ASP A 46 -9.55 -13.61 10.26
N ARG A 47 -9.94 -14.89 10.39
CA ARG A 47 -9.29 -16.02 9.68
C ARG A 47 -9.30 -15.88 8.16
N GLU A 48 -10.34 -15.27 7.59
CA GLU A 48 -10.43 -15.04 6.14
C GLU A 48 -9.43 -13.97 5.70
N ALA A 49 -9.35 -12.85 6.44
CA ALA A 49 -8.40 -11.79 6.16
C ALA A 49 -6.94 -12.22 6.42
N ASP A 50 -6.65 -12.89 7.53
CA ASP A 50 -5.30 -13.40 7.83
C ASP A 50 -4.84 -14.43 6.80
N GLY A 51 -5.73 -15.35 6.40
CA GLY A 51 -5.41 -16.34 5.36
C GLY A 51 -5.18 -15.71 3.97
N ALA A 52 -5.92 -14.67 3.62
CA ALA A 52 -5.82 -14.04 2.31
C ALA A 52 -4.71 -12.98 2.21
N PHE A 53 -4.53 -12.15 3.24
CA PHE A 53 -3.55 -11.07 3.24
C PHE A 53 -2.19 -11.51 3.81
N GLY A 54 -2.19 -12.49 4.71
CA GLY A 54 -0.98 -13.06 5.30
C GLY A 54 -0.05 -11.99 5.88
N TRP A 55 1.21 -12.04 5.48
CA TRP A 55 2.23 -11.10 5.97
C TRP A 55 2.06 -9.66 5.45
N MET A 56 1.28 -9.44 4.38
CA MET A 56 0.99 -8.11 3.82
C MET A 56 -0.19 -7.41 4.52
N LEU A 57 -0.72 -8.00 5.58
CA LEU A 57 -1.96 -7.58 6.22
C LEU A 57 -1.93 -6.13 6.70
N GLU A 58 -0.82 -5.66 7.28
CA GLU A 58 -0.72 -4.27 7.72
C GLU A 58 -0.79 -3.28 6.55
N MET A 59 -0.34 -3.66 5.35
CA MET A 59 -0.41 -2.84 4.14
C MET A 59 -1.86 -2.72 3.64
N TRP A 60 -2.62 -3.81 3.72
CA TRP A 60 -4.06 -3.79 3.46
C TRP A 60 -4.82 -2.95 4.49
N GLY A 61 -4.48 -3.10 5.78
CA GLY A 61 -5.02 -2.27 6.86
C GLY A 61 -4.78 -0.79 6.63
N TYR A 62 -3.57 -0.41 6.21
CA TYR A 62 -3.20 0.95 5.86
C TYR A 62 -4.06 1.48 4.70
N SER A 63 -4.15 0.71 3.62
CA SER A 63 -4.84 1.12 2.39
C SER A 63 -6.35 1.33 2.63
N VAL A 64 -6.97 0.42 3.39
CA VAL A 64 -8.36 0.55 3.83
C VAL A 64 -8.53 1.75 4.77
N ALA A 65 -7.61 1.97 5.71
CA ALA A 65 -7.67 3.11 6.61
C ALA A 65 -7.61 4.43 5.82
N ALA A 66 -6.65 4.56 4.91
CA ALA A 66 -6.46 5.74 4.07
C ALA A 66 -7.72 6.06 3.26
N LEU A 67 -8.32 5.06 2.61
CA LEU A 67 -9.57 5.24 1.87
C LEU A 67 -10.71 5.68 2.80
N ARG A 68 -10.88 5.04 3.95
CA ARG A 68 -11.95 5.35 4.92
C ARG A 68 -11.83 6.73 5.56
N VAL A 69 -10.61 7.23 5.77
CA VAL A 69 -10.39 8.58 6.32
C VAL A 69 -10.24 9.66 5.23
N GLY A 70 -10.39 9.30 3.96
CA GLY A 70 -10.30 10.23 2.83
C GLY A 70 -8.89 10.72 2.53
N VAL A 71 -7.85 9.99 2.92
CA VAL A 71 -6.45 10.29 2.56
C VAL A 71 -6.14 9.68 1.20
N LYS A 72 -6.00 10.55 0.20
CA LYS A 72 -5.70 10.15 -1.19
C LYS A 72 -4.19 10.07 -1.43
N HIS A 73 -3.79 9.04 -2.17
CA HIS A 73 -2.42 8.85 -2.62
C HIS A 73 -2.35 9.04 -4.14
N PHE A 74 -1.25 9.63 -4.59
CA PHE A 74 -0.96 9.79 -6.01
C PHE A 74 0.36 9.09 -6.31
N ALA A 75 0.35 8.15 -7.25
CA ALA A 75 1.55 7.49 -7.72
C ALA A 75 2.24 8.40 -8.76
N TRP A 76 3.37 8.99 -8.37
CA TRP A 76 4.17 9.82 -9.26
C TRP A 76 5.38 9.03 -9.77
N GLN A 77 5.37 8.68 -11.06
CA GLN A 77 6.39 7.81 -11.66
C GLN A 77 7.81 8.39 -11.60
N GLN A 78 7.96 9.71 -11.64
CA GLN A 78 9.28 10.36 -11.51
C GLN A 78 9.79 10.39 -10.05
N LEU A 79 8.90 10.29 -9.07
CA LEU A 79 9.32 10.29 -7.66
C LEU A 79 10.09 9.02 -7.32
N GLN A 80 9.60 7.88 -7.78
CA GLN A 80 10.16 6.58 -7.47
C GLN A 80 9.92 5.59 -8.60
N ILE A 81 10.96 4.79 -8.86
CA ILE A 81 10.84 3.56 -9.63
C ILE A 81 11.13 2.33 -8.77
N GLU A 82 10.45 1.23 -9.05
CA GLU A 82 10.68 -0.06 -8.42
C GLU A 82 11.12 -1.07 -9.49
N PRO A 83 12.44 -1.27 -9.70
CA PRO A 83 12.93 -2.16 -10.77
C PRO A 83 12.46 -3.61 -10.62
N SER A 84 12.22 -4.09 -9.39
CA SER A 84 11.64 -5.42 -9.16
C SER A 84 10.18 -5.54 -9.65
N ALA A 85 9.51 -4.41 -9.84
CA ALA A 85 8.18 -4.32 -10.44
C ALA A 85 8.23 -3.99 -11.95
N ALA A 86 9.37 -4.24 -12.64
CA ALA A 86 9.62 -3.87 -14.04
C ALA A 86 8.65 -4.47 -15.09
N TRP A 87 7.67 -5.28 -14.71
CA TRP A 87 6.61 -5.75 -15.61
C TRP A 87 5.70 -4.63 -16.16
N HIS A 88 5.87 -3.39 -15.69
CA HIS A 88 5.08 -2.23 -16.08
C HIS A 88 5.77 -0.86 -15.85
N GLN A 89 7.09 -0.85 -15.65
CA GLN A 89 7.86 0.39 -15.52
C GLN A 89 9.09 0.34 -16.44
N ASP A 90 9.27 1.37 -17.26
CA ASP A 90 10.51 1.55 -18.02
C ASP A 90 11.54 2.24 -17.13
N ILE A 91 12.52 1.46 -16.67
CA ILE A 91 13.59 1.90 -15.77
C ILE A 91 14.53 2.95 -16.38
N ASN A 92 14.52 3.09 -17.71
CA ASN A 92 15.39 4.04 -18.43
C ASN A 92 14.64 5.31 -18.86
N ALA A 93 13.32 5.37 -18.69
CA ALA A 93 12.52 6.43 -19.32
C ALA A 93 12.39 7.73 -18.52
N GLN A 94 12.68 7.76 -17.21
CA GLN A 94 12.13 8.84 -16.36
C GLN A 94 13.07 9.52 -15.35
N ASP A 95 14.36 9.17 -15.29
CA ASP A 95 15.34 9.76 -14.34
C ASP A 95 14.76 9.95 -12.92
N PRO A 96 14.40 8.85 -12.23
CA PRO A 96 13.65 8.92 -10.99
C PRO A 96 14.49 9.43 -9.83
N TYR A 97 13.85 10.16 -8.90
CA TYR A 97 14.53 10.64 -7.69
C TYR A 97 14.89 9.52 -6.71
N ILE A 98 14.11 8.42 -6.70
CA ILE A 98 14.28 7.30 -5.77
C ILE A 98 14.26 5.98 -6.56
N TYR A 99 15.25 5.13 -6.31
CA TYR A 99 15.24 3.73 -6.69
C TYR A 99 14.84 2.88 -5.48
N HIS A 100 13.70 2.22 -5.57
CA HIS A 100 13.15 1.41 -4.49
C HIS A 100 13.31 -0.08 -4.79
N TYR A 101 13.96 -0.81 -3.89
CA TYR A 101 14.25 -2.23 -4.03
C TYR A 101 13.49 -2.99 -2.93
N THR A 102 12.40 -3.67 -3.30
CA THR A 102 11.37 -4.16 -2.35
C THR A 102 11.16 -5.65 -2.33
N PHE A 103 11.83 -6.38 -3.22
CA PHE A 103 11.89 -7.82 -3.20
C PHE A 103 13.35 -8.21 -3.39
N GLY A 104 13.73 -9.38 -2.88
CA GLY A 104 15.06 -9.91 -3.13
C GLY A 104 15.32 -9.87 -4.63
N VAL A 105 16.44 -9.27 -5.04
CA VAL A 105 16.97 -9.53 -6.38
C VAL A 105 17.24 -11.02 -6.37
N GLU A 106 16.29 -11.81 -6.90
CA GLU A 106 16.45 -13.23 -7.07
C GLU A 106 17.53 -13.40 -8.14
N TYR A 107 18.79 -13.46 -7.69
CA TYR A 107 19.87 -13.95 -8.51
C TYR A 107 19.57 -15.43 -8.75
N ASN A 108 19.07 -15.76 -9.94
CA ASN A 108 19.26 -17.11 -10.45
C ASN A 108 20.76 -17.28 -10.66
N LEU A 109 21.41 -17.99 -9.73
CA LEU A 109 22.70 -18.62 -9.97
C LEU A 109 22.54 -19.79 -10.95
#